data_AF-A0A394DED4-F1
#
_entry.id   AF-A0A394DED4-F1
#
_cell.length_a   1.000
_cell.length_b   1.000
_cell.length_c   1.000
_cell.angle_alpha   90.00
_cell.angle_beta   90.00
_cell.angle_gamma   90.00
#
_symmetry.space_group_name_H-M   'P 1'
#
loop_
_entity.id
_entity.type
_entity.pdbx_description
1 polymer ?
#
loop_
_entity_poly.entity_id
_entity_poly.type
_entity_poly.pdbx_seq_one_letter_code
_entity_poly.pdbx_strand_id
1 'polypeptide(L)'
;MSIGGCVIGVKKNMIIRCDSYNNVPLLGTNGCYFYTPELVLRQLERMQIRPSDEPRGKVRLYEHDDELIKKAKDAWDNLVVRDDQQRGTARVHSTPEYDSSRATRVGEVTISPPLPREENLSSKEKELQDMIETLREEMNIVDGKRQDAQIEIIRRNHETEKLKKELKIEKEAFVPSTLKKGKTKASVEICKLKEQLEAHRRIMEMDSQKRIELKEELKSFKRAIHLRDVRIAELERDLRSSQQEVVMGQDQVVHLTERVSHLQEVQQNMDKYQEVVAKAKCKTKWYKRRAYELQSECNNMGLELKWEEEDKQKELEAAKRITEEVEGCKEMWKHRSISMLGHWETLSYGWLEDFESVYQGSIIVGVNLPTKVRAFFNGYHNTTQGVGN
;
A
#
# COMPACT_ATOMS: atom_id res chain seq x y z
N MET A 1 2.26 15.41 -56.51
CA MET A 1 1.33 14.66 -57.35
C MET A 1 1.84 14.73 -58.78
N SER A 2 2.46 13.68 -59.33
CA SER A 2 2.84 13.69 -60.76
C SER A 2 1.56 13.69 -61.58
N ILE A 3 1.44 14.59 -62.56
CA ILE A 3 0.23 14.78 -63.36
C ILE A 3 0.34 13.89 -64.60
N GLY A 4 -0.47 12.83 -64.67
CA GLY A 4 -0.59 11.99 -65.86
C GLY A 4 -1.69 12.51 -66.78
N GLY A 5 -1.32 13.18 -67.88
CA GLY A 5 -2.27 13.60 -68.91
C GLY A 5 -2.42 12.55 -70.01
N CYS A 6 -3.64 12.13 -70.34
CA CYS A 6 -3.87 11.20 -71.45
C CYS A 6 -3.37 11.80 -72.78
N VAL A 7 -2.66 11.00 -73.56
CA VAL A 7 -2.15 11.39 -74.87
C VAL A 7 -3.05 10.78 -75.94
N ILE A 8 -3.25 11.48 -77.06
CA ILE A 8 -3.92 10.92 -78.24
C ILE A 8 -2.86 10.15 -79.03
N GLY A 9 -2.99 8.83 -79.13
CA GLY A 9 -2.00 8.00 -79.81
C GLY A 9 -2.54 6.67 -80.35
N VAL A 10 -1.79 6.07 -81.28
CA VAL A 10 -2.18 4.90 -82.08
C VAL A 10 -1.78 3.56 -81.41
N LYS A 11 -1.84 3.47 -80.08
CA LYS A 11 -1.46 2.23 -79.34
C LYS A 11 -2.69 1.38 -78.94
N LYS A 12 -2.47 0.06 -78.88
CA LYS A 12 -3.46 -1.06 -78.85
C LYS A 12 -4.40 -1.18 -77.63
N ASN A 13 -4.30 -0.27 -76.66
CA ASN A 13 -4.86 -0.46 -75.32
C ASN A 13 -5.72 0.75 -74.93
N MET A 14 -7.05 0.61 -74.98
CA MET A 14 -8.01 1.69 -74.72
C MET A 14 -8.54 1.65 -73.28
N ILE A 15 -8.48 2.79 -72.58
CA ILE A 15 -9.08 2.96 -71.26
C ILE A 15 -10.61 2.98 -71.38
N ILE A 16 -11.32 2.18 -70.57
CA ILE A 16 -12.80 2.15 -70.57
C ILE A 16 -13.41 2.59 -69.25
N ARG A 17 -12.77 2.23 -68.12
CA ARG A 17 -13.24 2.61 -66.78
C ARG A 17 -12.09 2.64 -65.79
N CYS A 18 -12.32 3.34 -64.69
CA CYS A 18 -11.39 3.52 -63.59
C CYS A 18 -11.92 2.70 -62.40
N ASP A 19 -11.33 1.54 -62.11
CA ASP A 19 -11.85 0.58 -61.13
C ASP A 19 -13.36 0.28 -61.32
N SER A 20 -14.21 0.60 -60.35
CA SER A 20 -15.67 0.43 -60.35
C SER A 20 -16.43 1.60 -61.01
N TYR A 21 -15.73 2.67 -61.40
CA TYR A 21 -16.33 3.89 -61.96
C TYR A 21 -16.28 3.91 -63.49
N ASN A 22 -17.44 4.09 -64.13
CA ASN A 22 -17.56 4.23 -65.59
C ASN A 22 -16.93 5.51 -66.16
N ASN A 23 -16.57 6.47 -65.29
CA ASN A 23 -15.94 7.73 -65.68
C ASN A 23 -14.47 7.74 -65.30
N VAL A 24 -13.65 8.32 -66.17
CA VAL A 24 -12.21 8.44 -66.00
C VAL A 24 -11.87 9.90 -65.68
N PRO A 25 -11.19 10.20 -64.57
CA PRO A 25 -10.77 11.56 -64.24
C PRO A 25 -9.55 11.98 -65.08
N LEU A 26 -9.63 13.11 -65.78
CA LEU A 26 -8.47 13.79 -66.39
C LEU A 26 -7.99 14.90 -65.47
N LEU A 27 -6.72 14.82 -65.08
CA LEU A 27 -6.07 15.84 -64.28
C LEU A 27 -5.19 16.70 -65.19
N GLY A 28 -5.60 17.95 -65.42
CA GLY A 28 -4.82 18.95 -66.16
C GLY A 28 -4.45 20.15 -65.28
N THR A 29 -3.64 21.07 -65.82
CA THR A 29 -3.28 22.33 -65.13
C THR A 29 -4.50 23.22 -64.83
N ASN A 30 -5.60 23.02 -65.55
CA ASN A 30 -6.81 23.83 -65.47
C ASN A 30 -7.95 23.16 -64.66
N GLY A 31 -7.70 22.02 -64.01
CA GLY A 31 -8.69 21.33 -63.18
C GLY A 31 -8.82 19.83 -63.45
N CYS A 32 -9.75 19.19 -62.72
CA CYS A 32 -10.13 17.79 -62.89
C CYS A 32 -11.46 17.70 -63.66
N TYR A 33 -11.49 16.99 -64.78
CA TYR A 33 -12.70 16.75 -65.56
C TYR A 33 -12.97 15.24 -65.66
N PHE A 34 -14.22 14.81 -65.45
CA PHE A 34 -14.62 13.43 -65.61
C PHE A 34 -15.18 13.23 -67.03
N TYR A 35 -14.71 12.21 -67.74
CA TYR A 35 -15.28 11.82 -69.03
C TYR A 35 -15.62 10.33 -69.05
N THR A 36 -16.60 9.97 -69.88
CA THR A 36 -16.95 8.57 -70.15
C THR A 36 -16.23 8.14 -71.44
N PRO A 37 -15.22 7.25 -71.38
CA PRO A 37 -14.41 6.91 -72.55
C PRO A 37 -15.21 6.36 -73.74
N GLU A 38 -16.29 5.62 -73.46
CA GLU A 38 -17.15 5.05 -74.49
C GLU A 38 -17.89 6.12 -75.32
N LEU A 39 -18.28 7.23 -74.70
CA LEU A 39 -18.93 8.35 -75.41
C LEU A 39 -17.93 9.11 -76.29
N VAL A 40 -16.74 9.38 -75.76
CA VAL A 40 -15.66 10.05 -76.50
C VAL A 40 -15.28 9.26 -77.74
N LEU A 41 -15.25 7.93 -77.65
CA LEU A 41 -14.99 7.09 -78.82
C LEU A 41 -16.08 7.21 -79.89
N ARG A 42 -17.37 7.16 -79.50
CA ARG A 42 -18.47 7.28 -80.47
C ARG A 42 -18.51 8.64 -81.17
N GLN A 43 -18.15 9.71 -80.46
CA GLN A 43 -18.25 11.07 -80.98
C GLN A 43 -17.01 11.52 -81.76
N LEU A 44 -15.82 11.13 -81.31
CA LEU A 44 -14.56 11.63 -81.88
C LEU A 44 -13.80 10.57 -82.68
N GLU A 45 -14.25 9.30 -82.66
CA GLU A 45 -13.61 8.15 -83.31
C GLU A 45 -12.13 7.95 -82.92
N ARG A 46 -11.68 8.58 -81.83
CA ARG A 46 -10.27 8.62 -81.40
C ARG A 46 -10.07 7.90 -80.07
N MET A 47 -9.00 7.13 -79.98
CA MET A 47 -8.63 6.37 -78.79
C MET A 47 -7.91 7.23 -77.75
N GLN A 48 -8.25 7.04 -76.48
CA GLN A 48 -7.54 7.61 -75.33
C GLN A 48 -6.62 6.55 -74.74
N ILE A 49 -5.33 6.84 -74.64
CA ILE A 49 -4.30 5.92 -74.13
C ILE A 49 -3.71 6.41 -72.81
N ARG A 50 -3.22 5.46 -72.00
CA ARG A 50 -2.55 5.73 -70.73
C ARG A 50 -1.30 6.62 -70.96
N PRO A 51 -1.11 7.69 -70.16
CA PRO A 51 0.13 8.45 -70.16
C PRO A 51 1.34 7.56 -69.83
N SER A 52 2.52 7.90 -70.36
CA SER A 52 3.78 7.21 -70.04
C SER A 52 4.16 7.41 -68.56
N ASP A 53 4.69 6.38 -67.89
CA ASP A 53 5.03 6.36 -66.45
C ASP A 53 6.17 7.31 -66.00
N GLU A 54 6.56 8.31 -66.83
CA GLU A 54 7.57 9.29 -66.45
C GLU A 54 7.04 10.31 -65.42
N PRO A 55 7.74 10.54 -64.28
CA PRO A 55 7.23 11.40 -63.21
C PRO A 55 7.41 12.88 -63.56
N ARG A 56 6.40 13.50 -64.17
CA ARG A 56 6.37 14.95 -64.44
C ARG A 56 5.55 15.71 -63.39
N GLY A 57 6.25 16.55 -62.63
CA GLY A 57 5.78 17.72 -61.86
C GLY A 57 4.75 17.49 -60.74
N LYS A 58 5.14 17.71 -59.47
CA LYS A 58 4.23 17.71 -58.32
C LYS A 58 3.53 19.07 -58.16
N VAL A 59 2.25 19.19 -58.51
CA VAL A 59 1.41 20.37 -58.15
C VAL A 59 0.36 19.94 -57.11
N ARG A 60 0.26 20.67 -55.99
CA ARG A 60 -0.84 20.56 -55.00
C ARG A 60 -1.64 21.84 -55.12
N LEU A 61 -2.95 21.75 -55.42
CA LEU A 61 -3.76 22.94 -55.65
C LEU A 61 -4.67 23.34 -54.49
N TYR A 62 -5.15 22.45 -53.61
CA TYR A 62 -5.96 22.87 -52.44
C TYR A 62 -5.85 21.89 -51.26
N GLU A 63 -5.86 22.43 -50.04
CA GLU A 63 -6.00 21.70 -48.77
C GLU A 63 -7.48 21.37 -48.55
N HIS A 64 -7.87 20.11 -48.77
CA HIS A 64 -8.77 19.33 -47.92
C HIS A 64 -9.16 18.01 -48.62
N ASP A 65 -9.16 16.94 -47.81
CA ASP A 65 -9.60 15.58 -48.08
C ASP A 65 -8.56 14.60 -48.71
N ASP A 66 -7.57 14.20 -47.89
CA ASP A 66 -6.58 13.17 -48.22
C ASP A 66 -7.22 11.81 -48.57
N GLU A 67 -8.43 11.52 -48.08
CA GLU A 67 -9.15 10.27 -48.41
C GLU A 67 -9.63 10.25 -49.86
N LEU A 68 -10.18 11.36 -50.36
CA LEU A 68 -10.60 11.49 -51.77
C LEU A 68 -9.39 11.38 -52.71
N ILE A 69 -8.27 11.99 -52.33
CA ILE A 69 -7.02 11.90 -53.08
C ILE A 69 -6.50 10.45 -53.10
N LYS A 70 -6.61 9.73 -51.97
CA LYS A 70 -6.23 8.32 -51.90
C LYS A 70 -7.13 7.44 -52.77
N LYS A 71 -8.45 7.61 -52.70
CA LYS A 71 -9.40 6.89 -53.57
C LYS A 71 -9.17 7.16 -55.06
N ALA A 72 -8.87 8.41 -55.43
CA ALA A 72 -8.56 8.77 -56.81
C ALA A 72 -7.26 8.12 -57.31
N LYS A 73 -6.24 7.99 -56.44
CA LYS A 73 -5.00 7.25 -56.77
C LYS A 73 -5.26 5.77 -56.93
N ASP A 74 -5.94 5.15 -55.97
CA ASP A 74 -6.23 3.71 -56.00
C ASP A 74 -7.07 3.35 -57.24
N ALA A 75 -8.01 4.22 -57.65
CA ALA A 75 -8.77 4.03 -58.88
C ALA A 75 -7.88 4.16 -60.13
N TRP A 76 -6.97 5.14 -60.17
CA TRP A 76 -6.06 5.35 -61.31
C TRP A 76 -5.02 4.25 -61.49
N ASP A 77 -4.59 3.62 -60.40
CA ASP A 77 -3.69 2.46 -60.46
C ASP A 77 -4.43 1.21 -60.99
N ASN A 78 -5.76 1.16 -60.83
CA ASN A 78 -6.64 0.07 -61.26
C ASN A 78 -7.45 0.40 -62.54
N LEU A 79 -6.78 0.89 -63.59
CA LEU A 79 -7.42 1.15 -64.89
C LEU A 79 -7.83 -0.15 -65.60
N VAL A 80 -9.09 -0.24 -66.02
CA VAL A 80 -9.58 -1.33 -66.87
C VAL A 80 -9.45 -0.93 -68.33
N VAL A 81 -8.67 -1.72 -69.06
CA VAL A 81 -8.37 -1.54 -70.48
C VAL A 81 -9.03 -2.67 -71.27
N ARG A 82 -9.57 -2.39 -72.46
CA ARG A 82 -9.88 -3.44 -73.44
C ARG A 82 -8.89 -3.39 -74.60
N ASP A 83 -8.57 -4.58 -75.09
CA ASP A 83 -7.81 -4.81 -76.31
C ASP A 83 -8.73 -4.75 -77.54
N ASP A 84 -8.12 -4.44 -78.70
CA ASP A 84 -8.81 -4.27 -79.99
C ASP A 84 -9.70 -5.46 -80.40
N GLN A 85 -9.40 -6.69 -79.95
CA GLN A 85 -10.13 -7.91 -80.33
C GLN A 85 -11.55 -8.02 -79.74
N GLN A 86 -11.91 -7.24 -78.73
CA GLN A 86 -13.25 -7.31 -78.09
C GLN A 86 -14.28 -6.31 -78.65
N ARG A 87 -13.99 -5.64 -79.77
CA ARG A 87 -14.79 -4.50 -80.25
C ARG A 87 -16.06 -4.84 -81.03
N GLY A 88 -16.21 -6.05 -81.58
CA GLY A 88 -17.35 -6.39 -82.44
C GLY A 88 -17.47 -5.51 -83.70
N THR A 89 -18.11 -6.00 -84.76
CA THR A 89 -18.25 -5.25 -86.01
C THR A 89 -19.29 -4.13 -85.85
N ALA A 90 -18.94 -2.89 -86.21
CA ALA A 90 -19.85 -1.75 -86.15
C ALA A 90 -21.10 -1.99 -87.02
N ARG A 91 -22.27 -2.12 -86.39
CA ARG A 91 -23.57 -2.15 -87.09
C ARG A 91 -24.08 -0.72 -87.22
N VAL A 92 -23.91 -0.13 -88.40
CA VAL A 92 -24.56 1.13 -88.77
C VAL A 92 -25.88 0.75 -89.44
N HIS A 93 -27.00 0.93 -88.73
CA HIS A 93 -28.31 0.97 -89.35
C HIS A 93 -28.64 2.45 -89.60
N SER A 94 -28.56 2.90 -90.86
CA SER A 94 -29.20 4.16 -91.24
C SER A 94 -30.72 3.93 -91.23
N THR A 95 -31.46 4.83 -90.61
CA THR A 95 -32.92 4.79 -90.66
C THR A 95 -33.38 5.39 -92.00
N PRO A 96 -34.39 4.82 -92.66
CA PRO A 96 -34.84 5.25 -93.99
C PRO A 96 -35.17 6.75 -94.10
N GLU A 97 -35.57 7.39 -92.99
CA GLU A 97 -35.89 8.82 -92.96
C GLU A 97 -34.65 9.70 -93.19
N TYR A 98 -33.46 9.26 -92.76
CA TYR A 98 -32.22 10.04 -92.90
C TYR A 98 -31.72 10.05 -94.34
N ASP A 99 -31.78 8.91 -95.03
CA ASP A 99 -31.34 8.79 -96.42
C ASP A 99 -32.25 9.59 -97.38
N SER A 100 -33.55 9.69 -97.08
CA SER A 100 -34.51 10.48 -97.86
C SER A 100 -34.27 12.00 -97.76
N SER A 101 -33.87 12.50 -96.58
CA SER A 101 -33.51 13.92 -96.35
C SER A 101 -32.21 14.33 -97.05
N ARG A 102 -31.30 13.38 -97.32
CA ARG A 102 -30.03 13.64 -98.02
C ARG A 102 -30.23 13.71 -99.54
N ALA A 103 -31.07 12.85 -100.10
CA ALA A 103 -31.36 12.82 -101.54
C ALA A 103 -32.06 14.09 -102.06
N THR A 104 -32.81 14.80 -101.20
CA THR A 104 -33.55 16.02 -101.57
C THR A 104 -32.69 17.30 -101.64
N ARG A 105 -31.44 17.29 -101.15
CA ARG A 105 -30.61 18.51 -101.02
C ARG A 105 -29.44 18.60 -101.99
N VAL A 106 -29.10 17.53 -102.70
CA VAL A 106 -27.97 17.51 -103.63
C VAL A 106 -28.49 17.17 -105.02
N GLY A 107 -28.92 18.21 -105.73
CA GLY A 107 -29.25 18.14 -107.14
C GLY A 107 -28.00 17.96 -108.00
N GLU A 108 -28.15 17.10 -109.00
CA GLU A 108 -27.15 16.62 -109.95
C GLU A 108 -26.62 17.76 -110.83
N VAL A 109 -25.30 18.03 -110.79
CA VAL A 109 -24.62 18.92 -111.75
C VAL A 109 -23.54 18.11 -112.47
N THR A 110 -23.89 17.67 -113.67
CA THR A 110 -22.99 17.11 -114.68
C THR A 110 -22.72 18.20 -115.72
N ILE A 111 -21.48 18.66 -115.83
CA ILE A 111 -21.05 19.52 -116.95
C ILE A 111 -19.80 18.91 -117.56
N SER A 112 -19.99 18.28 -118.72
CA SER A 112 -19.04 18.35 -119.81
C SER A 112 -19.82 18.77 -121.05
N PRO A 113 -19.39 19.79 -121.81
CA PRO A 113 -19.82 19.93 -123.19
C PRO A 113 -18.68 19.61 -124.18
N PRO A 114 -19.03 19.16 -125.40
CA PRO A 114 -18.10 18.76 -126.45
C PRO A 114 -17.63 19.95 -127.30
N LEU A 115 -16.47 19.81 -127.93
CA LEU A 115 -15.86 20.78 -128.86
C LEU A 115 -16.69 20.96 -130.15
N PRO A 116 -17.01 22.20 -130.56
CA PRO A 116 -17.43 22.52 -131.92
C PRO A 116 -16.24 22.91 -132.80
N ARG A 117 -16.28 22.46 -134.05
CA ARG A 117 -15.32 22.76 -135.12
C ARG A 117 -15.43 24.20 -135.63
N GLU A 118 -14.23 24.71 -135.90
CA GLU A 118 -13.80 25.64 -136.96
C GLU A 118 -14.84 26.54 -137.61
N GLU A 119 -14.66 27.84 -137.39
CA GLU A 119 -14.64 28.83 -138.47
C GLU A 119 -13.71 30.02 -138.09
N ASN A 120 -12.74 30.30 -138.98
CA ASN A 120 -11.91 31.51 -139.13
C ASN A 120 -10.85 31.85 -138.04
N LEU A 121 -9.68 31.20 -138.12
CA LEU A 121 -8.57 31.22 -137.14
C LEU A 121 -7.53 32.36 -137.25
N SER A 122 -7.56 33.25 -138.25
CA SER A 122 -6.38 34.12 -138.51
C SER A 122 -6.27 35.39 -137.65
N SER A 123 -7.38 35.98 -137.18
CA SER A 123 -7.32 37.24 -136.41
C SER A 123 -7.02 37.02 -134.91
N LYS A 124 -7.39 35.86 -134.38
CA LYS A 124 -7.27 35.52 -132.96
C LYS A 124 -5.85 35.08 -132.56
N GLU A 125 -5.11 34.48 -133.49
CA GLU A 125 -3.71 34.07 -133.25
C GLU A 125 -2.77 35.26 -133.04
N LYS A 126 -2.93 36.34 -133.80
CA LYS A 126 -2.11 37.56 -133.63
C LYS A 126 -2.35 38.24 -132.29
N GLU A 127 -3.61 38.37 -131.86
CA GLU A 127 -3.95 38.92 -130.54
C GLU A 127 -3.40 38.07 -129.39
N LEU A 128 -3.42 36.74 -129.54
CA LEU A 128 -2.81 35.81 -128.57
C LEU A 128 -1.29 35.96 -128.52
N GLN A 129 -0.63 36.19 -129.67
CA GLN A 129 0.81 36.32 -129.73
C GLN A 129 1.30 37.63 -129.10
N ASP A 130 0.60 38.74 -129.33
CA ASP A 130 0.87 40.01 -128.65
C ASP A 130 0.64 39.91 -127.14
N MET A 131 -0.43 39.22 -126.70
CA MET A 131 -0.67 38.96 -125.27
C MET A 131 0.45 38.13 -124.63
N ILE A 132 0.92 37.07 -125.32
CA ILE A 132 2.02 36.23 -124.84
C ILE A 132 3.31 37.05 -124.69
N GLU A 133 3.58 37.98 -125.61
CA GLU A 133 4.77 38.81 -125.55
C GLU A 133 4.69 39.83 -124.40
N THR A 134 3.53 40.48 -124.19
CA THR A 134 3.32 41.33 -123.00
C THR A 134 3.46 40.56 -121.69
N LEU A 135 2.92 39.34 -121.61
CA LEU A 135 3.07 38.49 -120.40
C LEU A 135 4.52 38.07 -120.17
N ARG A 136 5.30 37.87 -121.24
CA ARG A 136 6.74 37.57 -121.15
C ARG A 136 7.52 38.76 -120.60
N GLU A 137 7.19 39.96 -121.05
CA GLU A 137 7.78 41.21 -120.54
C GLU A 137 7.43 41.42 -119.05
N GLU A 138 6.16 41.22 -118.67
CA GLU A 138 5.72 41.27 -117.28
C GLU A 138 6.42 40.22 -116.41
N MET A 139 6.61 39.00 -116.94
CA MET A 139 7.31 37.93 -116.23
C MET A 139 8.79 38.28 -115.99
N ASN A 140 9.47 38.90 -116.97
CA ASN A 140 10.84 39.36 -116.80
C ASN A 140 10.97 40.48 -115.74
N ILE A 141 10.01 41.41 -115.71
CA ILE A 141 9.98 42.47 -114.67
C ILE A 141 9.76 41.87 -113.28
N VAL A 142 8.85 40.90 -113.15
CA VAL A 142 8.58 40.22 -111.88
C VAL A 142 9.78 39.39 -111.43
N ASP A 143 10.46 38.69 -112.34
CA ASP A 143 11.63 37.90 -111.98
C ASP A 143 12.81 38.78 -111.56
N GLY A 144 13.00 39.95 -112.19
CA GLY A 144 13.96 40.96 -111.73
C GLY A 144 13.68 41.42 -110.28
N LYS A 145 12.43 41.78 -109.97
CA LYS A 145 12.02 42.16 -108.60
C LYS A 145 12.23 41.04 -107.59
N ARG A 146 12.02 39.78 -108.00
CA ARG A 146 12.24 38.60 -107.15
C ARG A 146 13.71 38.41 -106.82
N GLN A 147 14.61 38.62 -107.78
CA GLN A 147 16.05 38.53 -107.57
C GLN A 147 16.54 39.63 -106.61
N ASP A 148 16.07 40.87 -106.78
CA ASP A 148 16.39 41.97 -105.86
C ASP A 148 15.94 41.69 -104.43
N ALA A 149 14.72 41.15 -104.25
CA ALA A 149 14.21 40.77 -102.95
C ALA A 149 15.05 39.66 -102.29
N GLN A 150 15.56 38.70 -103.05
CA GLN A 150 16.46 37.66 -102.53
C GLN A 150 17.77 38.23 -102.03
N ILE A 151 18.36 39.18 -102.75
CA ILE A 151 19.59 39.86 -102.34
C ILE A 151 19.39 40.61 -101.03
N GLU A 152 18.28 41.33 -100.88
CA GLU A 152 17.97 42.07 -99.64
C GLU A 152 17.70 41.14 -98.45
N ILE A 153 17.08 39.97 -98.67
CA ILE A 153 16.92 38.94 -97.63
C ILE A 153 18.29 38.43 -97.14
N ILE A 154 19.23 38.15 -98.06
CA ILE A 154 20.58 37.70 -97.71
C ILE A 154 21.29 38.79 -96.88
N ARG A 155 21.18 40.06 -97.28
CA ARG A 155 21.76 41.20 -96.55
C ARG A 155 21.23 41.30 -95.12
N ARG A 156 19.90 41.25 -94.94
CA ARG A 156 19.26 41.34 -93.61
C ARG A 156 19.56 40.14 -92.72
N ASN A 157 19.67 38.95 -93.30
CA ASN A 157 20.07 37.76 -92.55
C ASN A 157 21.49 37.89 -92.01
N HIS A 158 22.42 38.43 -92.80
CA HIS A 158 23.78 38.68 -92.35
C HIS A 158 23.83 39.69 -91.18
N GLU A 159 23.06 40.78 -91.28
CA GLU A 159 22.97 41.79 -90.24
C GLU A 159 22.37 41.25 -88.93
N THR A 160 21.34 40.41 -89.03
CA THR A 160 20.72 39.74 -87.88
C THR A 160 21.70 38.83 -87.14
N GLU A 161 22.51 38.06 -87.88
CA GLU A 161 23.52 37.19 -87.28
C GLU A 161 24.67 37.99 -86.62
N LYS A 162 25.03 39.15 -87.18
CA LYS A 162 25.98 40.07 -86.55
C LYS A 162 25.45 40.57 -85.20
N LEU A 163 24.21 41.06 -85.17
CA LEU A 163 23.58 41.58 -83.94
C LEU A 163 23.41 40.49 -82.86
N LYS A 164 23.10 39.25 -83.25
CA LYS A 164 23.04 38.12 -82.28
C LYS A 164 24.38 37.85 -81.62
N LYS A 165 25.49 37.93 -82.37
CA LYS A 165 26.84 37.74 -81.83
C LYS A 165 27.20 38.86 -80.85
N GLU A 166 26.89 40.11 -81.21
CA GLU A 166 27.11 41.28 -80.35
C GLU A 166 26.31 41.16 -79.04
N LEU A 167 25.02 40.81 -79.11
CA LEU A 167 24.18 40.61 -77.92
C LEU A 167 24.69 39.49 -77.00
N LYS A 168 25.26 38.42 -77.57
CA LYS A 168 25.84 37.33 -76.77
C LYS A 168 27.07 37.82 -76.00
N ILE A 169 27.95 38.57 -76.66
CA ILE A 169 29.14 39.17 -76.04
C ILE A 169 28.70 40.15 -74.94
N GLU A 170 27.71 40.99 -75.20
CA GLU A 170 27.21 41.95 -74.22
C GLU A 170 26.57 41.27 -73.00
N LYS A 171 25.79 40.20 -73.19
CA LYS A 171 25.25 39.40 -72.06
C LYS A 171 26.34 38.74 -71.23
N GLU A 172 27.39 38.23 -71.86
CA GLU A 172 28.53 37.62 -71.16
C GLU A 172 29.38 38.67 -70.44
N ALA A 173 29.53 39.87 -71.02
CA ALA A 173 30.21 41.01 -70.40
C ALA A 173 29.38 41.68 -69.29
N PHE A 174 28.05 41.68 -69.40
CA PHE A 174 27.12 42.33 -68.48
C PHE A 174 26.85 41.50 -67.21
N VAL A 175 27.24 40.22 -67.12
CA VAL A 175 27.24 39.52 -65.83
C VAL A 175 28.41 40.06 -65.01
N PRO A 176 28.20 41.01 -64.08
CA PRO A 176 29.32 41.67 -63.45
C PRO A 176 29.98 40.67 -62.51
N SER A 177 31.31 40.61 -62.55
CA SER A 177 32.11 39.81 -61.61
C SER A 177 31.77 40.13 -60.13
N THR A 178 31.20 41.30 -59.86
CA THR A 178 30.68 41.73 -58.56
C THR A 178 29.40 40.98 -58.14
N LEU A 179 28.49 40.65 -59.06
CA LEU A 179 27.27 39.88 -58.74
C LEU A 179 27.60 38.42 -58.40
N LYS A 180 28.56 37.81 -59.09
CA LYS A 180 29.08 36.46 -58.76
C LYS A 180 29.76 36.44 -57.38
N LYS A 181 30.52 37.49 -57.03
CA LYS A 181 31.14 37.67 -55.70
C LYS A 181 30.10 37.92 -54.59
N GLY A 182 29.06 38.71 -54.86
CA GLY A 182 27.96 38.94 -53.92
C GLY A 182 27.17 37.67 -53.62
N LYS A 183 26.86 36.88 -54.66
CA LYS A 183 26.12 35.62 -54.52
C LYS A 183 26.91 34.55 -53.76
N THR A 184 28.23 34.48 -53.95
CA THR A 184 29.10 33.58 -53.18
C THR A 184 29.28 34.05 -51.73
N LYS A 185 29.45 35.35 -51.49
CA LYS A 185 29.54 35.91 -50.12
C LYS A 185 28.26 35.69 -49.32
N ALA A 186 27.09 35.96 -49.93
CA ALA A 186 25.79 35.69 -49.32
C ALA A 186 25.58 34.19 -49.05
N SER A 187 26.00 33.32 -49.98
CA SER A 187 25.95 31.86 -49.76
C SER A 187 26.80 31.42 -48.56
N VAL A 188 27.99 32.00 -48.37
CA VAL A 188 28.87 31.68 -47.23
C VAL A 188 28.26 32.17 -45.91
N GLU A 189 27.66 33.37 -45.89
CA GLU A 189 26.96 33.88 -44.71
C GLU A 189 25.73 33.04 -44.34
N ILE A 190 24.95 32.59 -45.34
CA ILE A 190 23.82 31.67 -45.11
C ILE A 190 24.29 30.35 -44.52
N CYS A 191 25.41 29.78 -44.99
CA CYS A 191 25.97 28.56 -44.43
C CYS A 191 26.39 28.77 -42.96
N LYS A 192 27.10 29.86 -42.64
CA LYS A 192 27.49 30.18 -41.26
C LYS A 192 26.30 30.33 -40.31
N LEU A 193 25.25 31.03 -40.74
CA LEU A 193 24.03 31.20 -39.94
C LEU A 193 23.29 29.87 -39.72
N LYS A 194 23.27 28.99 -40.73
CA LYS A 194 22.71 27.64 -40.58
C LYS A 194 23.49 26.81 -39.58
N GLU A 195 24.82 26.85 -39.62
CA GLU A 195 25.67 26.14 -38.65
C GLU A 195 25.43 26.64 -37.22
N GLN A 196 25.31 27.95 -37.02
CA GLN A 196 24.98 28.55 -35.71
C GLN A 196 23.59 28.14 -35.22
N LEU A 197 22.58 28.16 -36.09
CA LEU A 197 21.22 27.75 -35.75
C LEU A 197 21.18 26.27 -35.34
N GLU A 198 21.90 25.42 -36.06
CA GLU A 198 21.94 23.99 -35.78
C GLU A 198 22.70 23.68 -34.48
N ALA A 199 23.79 24.42 -34.21
CA ALA A 199 24.48 24.34 -32.92
C ALA A 199 23.56 24.76 -31.76
N HIS A 200 22.81 25.85 -31.91
CA HIS A 200 21.84 26.30 -30.92
C HIS A 200 20.72 25.27 -30.71
N ARG A 201 20.24 24.65 -31.79
CA ARG A 201 19.22 23.60 -31.72
C ARG A 201 19.69 22.41 -30.89
N ARG A 202 20.92 21.94 -31.12
CA ARG A 202 21.54 20.87 -30.32
C ARG A 202 21.66 21.23 -28.85
N ILE A 203 22.06 22.47 -28.53
CA ILE A 203 22.14 22.93 -27.14
C ILE A 203 20.76 22.88 -26.46
N MET A 204 19.71 23.38 -27.13
CA MET A 204 18.35 23.34 -26.59
C MET A 204 17.84 21.91 -26.40
N GLU A 205 18.19 21.00 -27.31
CA GLU A 205 17.78 19.60 -27.24
C GLU A 205 18.49 18.84 -26.11
N MET A 206 19.77 19.14 -25.88
CA MET A 206 20.48 18.66 -24.69
C MET A 206 19.89 19.23 -23.40
N ASP A 207 19.53 20.51 -23.38
CA ASP A 207 18.94 21.15 -22.20
C ASP A 207 17.53 20.63 -21.90
N SER A 208 16.71 20.39 -22.93
CA SER A 208 15.39 19.78 -22.79
C SER A 208 15.50 18.35 -22.26
N GLN A 209 16.45 17.57 -22.75
CA GLN A 209 16.71 16.22 -22.28
C GLN A 209 17.13 16.20 -20.80
N LYS A 210 18.07 17.08 -20.40
CA LYS A 210 18.47 17.23 -18.99
C LYS A 210 17.31 17.63 -18.08
N ARG A 211 16.42 18.52 -18.54
CA ARG A 211 15.21 18.90 -17.77
C ARG A 211 14.26 17.72 -17.58
N ILE A 212 14.13 16.85 -18.59
CA ILE A 212 13.30 15.63 -18.49
C ILE A 212 13.91 14.67 -17.47
N GLU A 213 15.23 14.43 -17.52
CA GLU A 213 15.95 13.58 -16.58
C GLU A 213 15.81 14.07 -15.14
N LEU A 214 16.09 15.36 -14.88
CA LEU A 214 15.94 15.97 -13.56
C LEU A 214 14.49 15.90 -13.04
N LYS A 215 13.49 15.98 -13.93
CA LYS A 215 12.08 15.88 -13.55
C LYS A 215 11.72 14.46 -13.11
N GLU A 216 12.23 13.43 -13.78
CA GLU A 216 12.03 12.04 -13.40
C GLU A 216 12.80 11.68 -12.12
N GLU A 217 14.02 12.19 -11.94
CA GLU A 217 14.75 12.08 -10.67
C GLU A 217 13.98 12.75 -9.52
N LEU A 218 13.48 13.97 -9.71
CA LEU A 218 12.68 14.65 -8.70
C LEU A 218 11.41 13.84 -8.35
N LYS A 219 10.79 13.21 -9.34
CA LYS A 219 9.62 12.35 -9.14
C LYS A 219 9.99 11.06 -8.38
N SER A 220 11.14 10.45 -8.66
CA SER A 220 11.62 9.29 -7.92
C SER A 220 11.96 9.65 -6.47
N PHE A 221 12.63 10.77 -6.23
CA PHE A 221 12.90 11.30 -4.90
C PHE A 221 11.62 11.58 -4.11
N LYS A 222 10.61 12.21 -4.73
CA LYS A 222 9.30 12.43 -4.07
C LYS A 222 8.62 11.12 -3.65
N ARG A 223 8.67 10.08 -4.49
CA ARG A 223 8.15 8.75 -4.13
C ARG A 223 8.93 8.13 -2.97
N ALA A 224 10.25 8.25 -2.98
CA ALA A 224 11.10 7.73 -1.90
C ALA A 224 10.86 8.45 -0.57
N ILE A 225 10.68 9.77 -0.59
CA ILE A 225 10.31 10.57 0.60
C ILE A 225 8.96 10.10 1.13
N HIS A 226 7.94 10.00 0.28
CA HIS A 226 6.61 9.57 0.70
C HIS A 226 6.63 8.16 1.33
N LEU A 227 7.38 7.22 0.76
CA LEU A 227 7.54 5.88 1.33
C LEU A 227 8.21 5.91 2.72
N ARG A 228 9.21 6.79 2.91
CA ARG A 228 9.84 6.99 4.22
C ARG A 228 8.89 7.61 5.23
N ASP A 229 8.07 8.58 4.83
CA ASP A 229 7.07 9.20 5.70
C ASP A 229 6.02 8.18 6.17
N VAL A 230 5.55 7.32 5.27
CA VAL A 230 4.65 6.21 5.61
C VAL A 230 5.32 5.28 6.63
N ARG A 231 6.58 4.91 6.40
CA ARG A 231 7.33 4.04 7.32
C ARG A 231 7.56 4.68 8.69
N ILE A 232 7.83 5.98 8.74
CA ILE A 232 7.95 6.73 10.00
C ILE A 232 6.61 6.69 10.76
N ALA A 233 5.49 6.96 10.09
CA ALA A 233 4.17 6.93 10.72
C ALA A 233 3.78 5.54 11.25
N GLU A 234 4.20 4.47 10.58
CA GLU A 234 4.07 3.10 11.10
C GLU A 234 4.89 2.89 12.38
N LEU A 235 6.18 3.22 12.35
CA LEU A 235 7.07 3.06 13.50
C LEU A 235 6.61 3.88 14.70
N GLU A 236 6.09 5.08 14.49
CA GLU A 236 5.52 5.90 15.56
C GLU A 236 4.26 5.27 16.18
N ARG A 237 3.44 4.59 15.37
CA ARG A 237 2.27 3.87 15.87
C ARG A 237 2.68 2.68 16.71
N ASP A 238 3.65 1.89 16.23
CA ASP A 238 4.18 0.73 16.94
C ASP A 238 4.84 1.16 18.26
N LEU A 239 5.60 2.27 18.24
CA LEU A 239 6.22 2.85 19.44
C LEU A 239 5.16 3.25 20.47
N ARG A 240 4.07 3.92 20.05
CA ARG A 240 2.97 4.29 20.96
C ARG A 240 2.31 3.07 21.58
N SER A 241 2.03 2.03 20.79
CA SER A 241 1.46 0.76 21.29
C SER A 241 2.39 0.11 22.32
N SER A 242 3.69 0.02 22.01
CA SER A 242 4.69 -0.56 22.92
C SER A 242 4.84 0.25 24.21
N GLN A 243 4.83 1.59 24.13
CA GLN A 243 4.82 2.46 25.31
C GLN A 243 3.59 2.21 26.19
N GLN A 244 2.42 2.02 25.59
CA GLN A 244 1.21 1.71 26.34
C GLN A 244 1.27 0.34 27.03
N GLU A 245 1.84 -0.68 26.37
CA GLU A 245 2.11 -1.97 26.98
C GLU A 245 3.06 -1.87 28.18
N VAL A 246 4.11 -1.06 28.07
CA VAL A 246 5.05 -0.80 29.19
C VAL A 246 4.34 -0.14 30.37
N VAL A 247 3.47 0.85 30.12
CA VAL A 247 2.70 1.50 31.20
C VAL A 247 1.77 0.50 31.88
N MET A 248 1.01 -0.29 31.12
CA MET A 248 0.15 -1.33 31.70
C MET A 248 0.96 -2.38 32.47
N GLY A 249 2.12 -2.78 31.96
CA GLY A 249 3.04 -3.68 32.65
C GLY A 249 3.56 -3.08 33.95
N GLN A 250 3.88 -1.79 33.96
CA GLN A 250 4.32 -1.07 35.16
C GLN A 250 3.22 -1.02 36.23
N ASP A 251 1.98 -0.74 35.83
CA ASP A 251 0.82 -0.74 36.74
C ASP A 251 0.59 -2.13 37.36
N GLN A 252 0.74 -3.20 36.57
CA GLN A 252 0.68 -4.57 37.07
C GLN A 252 1.79 -4.87 38.07
N VAL A 253 3.03 -4.42 37.79
CA VAL A 253 4.16 -4.59 38.71
C VAL A 253 3.93 -3.84 40.02
N VAL A 254 3.40 -2.60 39.98
CA VAL A 254 3.05 -1.84 41.19
C VAL A 254 2.01 -2.60 42.01
N HIS A 255 0.90 -3.03 41.39
CA HIS A 255 -0.14 -3.79 42.09
C HIS A 255 0.38 -5.12 42.69
N LEU A 256 1.24 -5.84 41.97
CA LEU A 256 1.88 -7.05 42.49
C LEU A 256 2.83 -6.75 43.66
N THR A 257 3.56 -5.64 43.60
CA THR A 257 4.47 -5.20 44.66
C THR A 257 3.71 -4.87 45.95
N GLU A 258 2.59 -4.18 45.84
CA GLU A 258 1.69 -3.91 46.98
C GLU A 258 1.14 -5.21 47.58
N ARG A 259 0.69 -6.14 46.74
CA ARG A 259 0.19 -7.45 47.19
C ARG A 259 1.28 -8.26 47.90
N VAL A 260 2.51 -8.27 47.39
CA VAL A 260 3.66 -8.93 48.04
C VAL A 260 3.96 -8.29 49.38
N SER A 261 3.93 -6.95 49.46
CA SER A 261 4.16 -6.22 50.72
C SER A 261 3.11 -6.57 51.77
N HIS A 262 1.83 -6.65 51.39
CA HIS A 262 0.77 -7.06 52.30
C HIS A 262 0.95 -8.52 52.78
N LEU A 263 1.29 -9.44 51.88
CA LEU A 263 1.54 -10.84 52.25
C LEU A 263 2.75 -10.98 53.19
N GLN A 264 3.79 -10.17 53.00
CA GLN A 264 4.94 -10.12 53.92
C GLN A 264 4.53 -9.64 55.31
N GLU A 265 3.66 -8.64 55.41
CA GLU A 265 3.12 -8.17 56.70
C GLU A 265 2.28 -9.27 57.39
N VAL A 266 1.41 -9.96 56.63
CA VAL A 266 0.64 -11.09 57.14
C VAL A 266 1.56 -12.20 57.65
N GLN A 267 2.62 -12.52 56.92
CA GLN A 267 3.61 -13.51 57.35
C GLN A 267 4.29 -13.11 58.66
N GLN A 268 4.75 -11.86 58.78
CA GLN A 268 5.35 -11.36 60.02
C GLN A 268 4.40 -11.43 61.21
N ASN A 269 3.12 -11.11 61.01
CA ASN A 269 2.10 -11.23 62.04
C ASN A 269 1.84 -12.69 62.43
N MET A 270 1.87 -13.60 61.45
CA MET A 270 1.74 -15.02 61.70
C MET A 270 2.93 -15.54 62.54
N ASP A 271 4.15 -15.13 62.22
CA ASP A 271 5.35 -15.53 62.96
C ASP A 271 5.30 -15.03 64.42
N LYS A 272 4.87 -13.77 64.63
CA LYS A 272 4.63 -13.23 65.98
C LYS A 272 3.60 -14.05 66.75
N TYR A 273 2.48 -14.41 66.12
CA TYR A 273 1.46 -15.23 66.75
C TYR A 273 1.98 -16.63 67.10
N GLN A 274 2.77 -17.25 66.21
CA GLN A 274 3.41 -18.53 66.50
C GLN A 274 4.35 -18.45 67.71
N GLU A 275 5.11 -17.36 67.84
CA GLU A 275 5.96 -17.11 69.00
C GLU A 275 5.14 -16.98 70.29
N VAL A 276 4.03 -16.23 70.26
CA VAL A 276 3.11 -16.10 71.40
C VAL A 276 2.51 -17.46 71.78
N VAL A 277 2.09 -18.25 70.80
CA VAL A 277 1.57 -19.61 71.03
C VAL A 277 2.64 -20.52 71.62
N ALA A 278 3.89 -20.44 71.16
CA ALA A 278 5.01 -21.21 71.72
C ALA A 278 5.27 -20.82 73.18
N LYS A 279 5.30 -19.52 73.50
CA LYS A 279 5.41 -19.00 74.87
C LYS A 279 4.26 -19.49 75.76
N ALA A 280 3.02 -19.42 75.27
CA ALA A 280 1.85 -19.90 75.98
C ALA A 280 1.94 -21.42 76.25
N LYS A 281 2.35 -22.23 75.26
CA LYS A 281 2.58 -23.68 75.45
C LYS A 281 3.62 -23.97 76.52
N CYS A 282 4.74 -23.25 76.54
CA CYS A 282 5.75 -23.40 77.59
C CYS A 282 5.18 -23.02 78.97
N LYS A 283 4.43 -21.92 79.06
CA LYS A 283 3.80 -21.48 80.30
C LYS A 283 2.79 -22.51 80.82
N THR A 284 1.96 -23.08 79.93
CA THR A 284 1.04 -24.18 80.27
C THR A 284 1.76 -25.43 80.75
N LYS A 285 2.88 -25.82 80.11
CA LYS A 285 3.71 -26.94 80.58
C LYS A 285 4.26 -26.67 81.98
N TRP A 286 4.72 -25.45 82.24
CA TRP A 286 5.21 -25.03 83.55
C TRP A 286 4.11 -25.12 84.62
N TYR A 287 2.93 -24.54 84.36
CA TYR A 287 1.80 -24.62 85.30
C TYR A 287 1.35 -26.05 85.57
N LYS A 288 1.31 -26.91 84.54
CA LYS A 288 0.99 -28.34 84.71
C LYS A 288 2.00 -29.02 85.65
N ARG A 289 3.31 -28.81 85.44
CA ARG A 289 4.35 -29.35 86.32
C ARG A 289 4.17 -28.84 87.76
N ARG A 290 3.97 -27.53 87.93
CA ARG A 290 3.78 -26.93 89.26
C ARG A 290 2.52 -27.45 89.97
N ALA A 291 1.45 -27.69 89.24
CA ALA A 291 0.24 -28.30 89.78
C ALA A 291 0.49 -29.73 90.27
N TYR A 292 1.25 -30.54 89.52
CA TYR A 292 1.64 -31.88 89.96
C TYR A 292 2.53 -31.85 91.21
N GLU A 293 3.49 -30.93 91.28
CA GLU A 293 4.33 -30.72 92.47
C GLU A 293 3.48 -30.38 93.70
N LEU A 294 2.62 -29.37 93.59
CA LEU A 294 1.73 -28.95 94.69
C LEU A 294 0.75 -30.07 95.09
N GLN A 295 0.24 -30.83 94.13
CA GLN A 295 -0.61 -31.98 94.43
C GLN A 295 0.16 -33.06 95.21
N SER A 296 1.42 -33.30 94.84
CA SER A 296 2.29 -34.22 95.59
C SER A 296 2.59 -33.71 96.99
N GLU A 297 2.87 -32.41 97.15
CA GLU A 297 3.07 -31.77 98.47
C GLU A 297 1.81 -31.91 99.35
N CYS A 298 0.62 -31.62 98.81
CA CYS A 298 -0.64 -31.80 99.52
C CYS A 298 -0.89 -33.26 99.93
N ASN A 299 -0.59 -34.22 99.05
CA ASN A 299 -0.71 -35.65 99.37
C ASN A 299 0.25 -36.06 100.49
N ASN A 300 1.49 -35.55 100.47
CA ASN A 300 2.48 -35.82 101.50
C ASN A 300 2.04 -35.22 102.85
N MET A 301 1.59 -33.96 102.89
CA MET A 301 1.05 -33.34 104.10
C MET A 301 -0.18 -34.08 104.63
N GLY A 302 -1.06 -34.55 103.74
CA GLY A 302 -2.22 -35.36 104.11
C GLY A 302 -1.82 -36.69 104.76
N LEU A 303 -0.72 -37.30 104.30
CA LEU A 303 -0.14 -38.48 104.96
C LEU A 303 0.45 -38.10 106.32
N GLU A 304 1.25 -37.05 106.42
CA GLU A 304 1.83 -36.58 107.70
C GLU A 304 0.75 -36.32 108.76
N LEU A 305 -0.32 -35.60 108.40
CA LEU A 305 -1.46 -35.37 109.30
C LEU A 305 -2.14 -36.68 109.73
N LYS A 306 -2.23 -37.66 108.83
CA LYS A 306 -2.79 -38.97 109.15
C LYS A 306 -1.89 -39.73 110.14
N TRP A 307 -0.57 -39.68 109.97
CA TRP A 307 0.39 -40.25 110.91
C TRP A 307 0.29 -39.58 112.29
N GLU A 308 0.20 -38.24 112.34
CA GLU A 308 0.01 -37.51 113.60
C GLU A 308 -1.30 -37.85 114.30
N GLU A 309 -2.40 -37.99 113.55
CA GLU A 309 -3.70 -38.37 114.11
C GLU A 309 -3.69 -39.81 114.64
N GLU A 310 -3.05 -40.74 113.92
CA GLU A 310 -2.86 -42.12 114.38
C GLU A 310 -2.03 -42.17 115.67
N ASP A 311 -0.99 -41.34 115.78
CA ASP A 311 -0.18 -41.26 117.00
C ASP A 311 -0.94 -40.63 118.17
N LYS A 312 -1.68 -39.54 117.95
CA LYS A 312 -2.60 -38.96 118.97
C LYS A 312 -3.68 -39.95 119.40
N GLN A 313 -4.22 -40.74 118.48
CA GLN A 313 -5.20 -41.77 118.81
C GLN A 313 -4.59 -42.86 119.69
N LYS A 314 -3.33 -43.28 119.43
CA LYS A 314 -2.62 -44.23 120.31
C LYS A 314 -2.39 -43.63 121.69
N GLU A 315 -2.00 -42.36 121.79
CA GLU A 315 -1.85 -41.65 123.06
C GLU A 315 -3.17 -41.60 123.84
N LEU A 316 -4.28 -41.33 123.15
CA LEU A 316 -5.62 -41.32 123.74
C LEU A 316 -6.02 -42.70 124.26
N GLU A 317 -5.80 -43.77 123.49
CA GLU A 317 -6.07 -45.15 123.92
C GLU A 317 -5.16 -45.60 125.08
N ALA A 318 -3.93 -45.11 125.14
CA ALA A 318 -3.04 -45.34 126.29
C ALA A 318 -3.56 -44.61 127.54
N ALA A 319 -4.00 -43.36 127.40
CA ALA A 319 -4.59 -42.58 128.50
C ALA A 319 -5.89 -43.21 129.02
N LYS A 320 -6.75 -43.73 128.13
CA LYS A 320 -7.95 -44.50 128.51
C LYS A 320 -7.60 -45.73 129.34
N ARG A 321 -6.63 -46.54 128.90
CA ARG A 321 -6.14 -47.70 129.65
C ARG A 321 -5.65 -47.34 131.05
N ILE A 322 -4.84 -46.29 131.17
CA ILE A 322 -4.37 -45.79 132.47
C ILE A 322 -5.56 -45.37 133.34
N THR A 323 -6.56 -44.69 132.76
CA THR A 323 -7.76 -44.26 133.49
C THR A 323 -8.58 -45.46 133.97
N GLU A 324 -8.76 -46.49 133.15
CA GLU A 324 -9.43 -47.74 133.51
C GLU A 324 -8.68 -48.51 134.61
N GLU A 325 -7.35 -48.58 134.53
CA GLU A 325 -6.51 -49.17 135.58
C GLU A 325 -6.63 -48.41 136.90
N VAL A 326 -6.59 -47.06 136.85
CA VAL A 326 -6.77 -46.20 138.03
C VAL A 326 -8.17 -46.38 138.63
N GLU A 327 -9.22 -46.43 137.82
CA GLU A 327 -10.59 -46.64 138.30
C GLU A 327 -10.76 -48.06 138.88
N GLY A 328 -10.16 -49.08 138.26
CA GLY A 328 -10.10 -50.43 138.82
C GLY A 328 -9.37 -50.50 140.15
N CYS A 329 -8.23 -49.80 140.28
CA CYS A 329 -7.53 -49.64 141.55
C CYS A 329 -8.39 -48.91 142.59
N LYS A 330 -9.08 -47.85 142.20
CA LYS A 330 -9.98 -47.09 143.07
C LYS A 330 -11.12 -47.96 143.60
N GLU A 331 -11.78 -48.74 142.75
CA GLU A 331 -12.85 -49.66 143.16
C GLU A 331 -12.32 -50.81 144.04
N MET A 332 -11.13 -51.36 143.74
CA MET A 332 -10.47 -52.31 144.63
C MET A 332 -10.18 -51.71 146.02
N TRP A 333 -9.65 -50.49 146.07
CA TRP A 333 -9.39 -49.78 147.33
C TRP A 333 -10.68 -49.46 148.09
N LYS A 334 -11.75 -49.08 147.39
CA LYS A 334 -13.07 -48.86 147.96
C LYS A 334 -13.64 -50.14 148.55
N HIS A 335 -13.57 -51.26 147.83
CA HIS A 335 -13.94 -52.58 148.36
C HIS A 335 -13.10 -52.99 149.56
N ARG A 336 -11.77 -52.79 149.51
CA ARG A 336 -10.89 -53.11 150.64
C ARG A 336 -11.20 -52.24 151.86
N SER A 337 -11.49 -50.96 151.64
CA SER A 337 -11.90 -50.03 152.70
C SER A 337 -13.25 -50.44 153.29
N ILE A 338 -14.24 -50.80 152.47
CA ILE A 338 -15.54 -51.32 152.92
C ILE A 338 -15.34 -52.63 153.70
N SER A 339 -14.51 -53.56 153.23
CA SER A 339 -14.22 -54.81 153.94
C SER A 339 -13.48 -54.58 155.26
N MET A 340 -12.56 -53.61 155.33
CA MET A 340 -11.92 -53.20 156.58
C MET A 340 -12.90 -52.50 157.52
N LEU A 341 -13.86 -51.74 156.98
CA LEU A 341 -14.92 -51.04 157.72
C LEU A 341 -16.09 -51.96 158.09
N GLY A 342 -16.19 -53.16 157.51
CA GLY A 342 -17.12 -54.22 157.93
C GLY A 342 -16.86 -54.79 159.34
N HIS A 343 -15.83 -54.29 160.03
CA HIS A 343 -15.61 -54.49 161.46
C HIS A 343 -15.90 -53.26 162.33
N TRP A 344 -16.37 -52.17 161.74
CA TRP A 344 -16.61 -50.89 162.42
C TRP A 344 -17.96 -50.28 162.00
N GLU A 345 -19.06 -50.98 162.30
CA GLU A 345 -20.37 -50.33 162.42
C GLU A 345 -20.33 -49.39 163.64
N THR A 346 -19.78 -48.17 163.50
CA THR A 346 -20.09 -46.99 164.35
C THR A 346 -19.33 -45.69 164.01
N LEU A 347 -18.84 -45.46 162.79
CA LEU A 347 -18.24 -44.15 162.45
C LEU A 347 -18.79 -43.53 161.16
N SER A 348 -19.72 -42.58 161.36
CA SER A 348 -19.99 -41.36 160.59
C SER A 348 -19.38 -41.26 159.17
N TYR A 349 -20.27 -41.21 158.16
CA TYR A 349 -20.00 -41.02 156.73
C TYR A 349 -19.34 -39.68 156.30
N GLY A 350 -18.92 -38.82 157.24
CA GLY A 350 -18.39 -37.48 156.92
C GLY A 350 -17.06 -37.44 156.16
N TRP A 351 -16.22 -38.48 156.23
CA TRP A 351 -14.90 -38.47 155.56
C TRP A 351 -14.97 -38.77 154.05
N LEU A 352 -16.07 -39.37 153.57
CA LEU A 352 -16.23 -39.69 152.15
C LEU A 352 -16.52 -38.42 151.32
N GLU A 353 -17.32 -37.48 151.85
CA GLU A 353 -17.58 -36.18 151.21
C GLU A 353 -16.31 -35.31 151.11
N ASP A 354 -15.44 -35.34 152.13
CA ASP A 354 -14.17 -34.61 152.11
C ASP A 354 -13.20 -35.19 151.06
N PHE A 355 -13.19 -36.51 150.86
CA PHE A 355 -12.33 -37.14 149.86
C PHE A 355 -12.80 -36.85 148.43
N GLU A 356 -14.12 -36.84 148.20
CA GLU A 356 -14.71 -36.57 146.88
C GLU A 356 -14.53 -35.10 146.48
N SER A 357 -14.60 -34.17 147.45
CA SER A 357 -14.27 -32.74 147.24
C SER A 357 -12.80 -32.51 146.88
N VAL A 358 -11.87 -33.20 147.57
CA VAL A 358 -10.43 -33.09 147.29
C VAL A 358 -10.08 -33.71 145.92
N TYR A 359 -10.69 -34.85 145.58
CA TYR A 359 -10.43 -35.53 144.30
C TYR A 359 -10.93 -34.70 143.10
N GLN A 360 -12.15 -34.15 143.17
CA GLN A 360 -12.70 -33.24 142.15
C GLN A 360 -11.86 -31.96 142.00
N GLY A 361 -11.32 -31.42 143.10
CA GLY A 361 -10.44 -30.24 143.06
C GLY A 361 -9.09 -30.49 142.40
N SER A 362 -8.52 -31.68 142.57
CA SER A 362 -7.17 -32.03 142.06
C SER A 362 -7.10 -32.36 140.57
N ILE A 363 -8.21 -32.74 139.94
CA ILE A 363 -8.25 -33.07 138.50
C ILE A 363 -8.25 -31.80 137.63
N ILE A 364 -8.65 -30.64 138.18
CA ILE A 364 -8.86 -29.43 137.40
C ILE A 364 -7.63 -28.49 137.39
N VAL A 365 -6.75 -28.52 138.40
CA VAL A 365 -5.50 -27.72 138.38
C VAL A 365 -4.43 -28.43 139.22
N GLY A 366 -3.23 -28.64 138.66
CA GLY A 366 -2.07 -29.20 139.37
C GLY A 366 -1.61 -28.33 140.55
N VAL A 367 -2.28 -28.46 141.70
CA VAL A 367 -2.02 -27.70 142.92
C VAL A 367 -1.89 -28.63 144.14
N ASN A 368 -0.89 -28.30 144.96
CA ASN A 368 -0.43 -29.00 146.16
C ASN A 368 -1.54 -29.40 147.15
N LEU A 369 -1.46 -30.66 147.63
CA LEU A 369 -2.32 -31.22 148.69
C LEU A 369 -2.42 -30.29 149.92
N PRO A 370 -3.64 -30.05 150.45
CA PRO A 370 -3.86 -29.26 151.66
C PRO A 370 -3.06 -29.77 152.87
N THR A 371 -2.51 -28.85 153.64
CA THR A 371 -1.57 -29.11 154.76
C THR A 371 -2.12 -30.12 155.79
N LYS A 372 -3.44 -30.18 155.99
CA LYS A 372 -4.09 -31.14 156.91
C LYS A 372 -4.05 -32.59 156.40
N VAL A 373 -4.20 -32.81 155.10
CA VAL A 373 -4.11 -34.14 154.48
C VAL A 373 -2.66 -34.63 154.47
N ARG A 374 -1.70 -33.72 154.23
CA ARG A 374 -0.26 -34.01 154.36
C ARG A 374 0.12 -34.41 155.79
N ALA A 375 -0.44 -33.75 156.81
CA ALA A 375 -0.21 -34.10 158.21
C ALA A 375 -0.77 -35.49 158.57
N PHE A 376 -1.92 -35.88 158.00
CA PHE A 376 -2.50 -37.21 158.21
C PHE A 376 -1.63 -38.33 157.62
N PHE A 377 -1.17 -38.20 156.36
CA PHE A 377 -0.30 -39.20 155.74
C PHE A 377 1.10 -39.27 156.37
N ASN A 378 1.67 -38.14 156.78
CA ASN A 378 2.94 -38.12 157.51
C ASN A 378 2.82 -38.73 158.92
N GLY A 379 1.65 -38.61 159.56
CA GLY A 379 1.36 -39.32 160.81
C GLY A 379 1.30 -40.84 160.61
N TYR A 380 0.65 -41.31 159.54
CA TYR A 380 0.48 -42.73 159.25
C TYR A 380 1.77 -43.43 158.80
N HIS A 381 2.67 -42.71 158.12
CA HIS A 381 3.97 -43.26 157.70
C HIS A 381 4.93 -43.45 158.88
N ASN A 382 4.82 -42.61 159.91
CA ASN A 382 5.67 -42.70 161.11
C ASN A 382 5.23 -43.78 162.11
N THR A 383 3.97 -44.25 162.05
CA THR A 383 3.47 -45.33 162.92
C THR A 383 3.69 -46.74 162.36
N THR A 384 4.06 -46.87 161.08
CA THR A 384 4.23 -48.15 160.38
C THR A 384 5.69 -48.59 160.20
N GLN A 385 6.67 -47.83 160.70
CA GLN A 385 8.09 -48.22 160.79
C GLN A 385 8.54 -48.66 162.21
N GLY A 386 7.59 -49.02 163.09
CA GLY A 386 7.84 -49.27 164.51
C GLY A 386 7.46 -50.67 165.02
N VAL A 387 7.66 -51.73 164.23
CA VAL A 387 7.73 -53.16 164.64
C VAL A 387 8.55 -53.82 163.51
N GLY A 388 9.84 -54.16 163.62
CA GLY A 388 10.58 -54.88 164.64
C GLY A 388 11.43 -55.91 163.87
N ASN A 389 12.76 -55.76 163.97
CA ASN A 389 13.87 -56.67 163.60
C ASN A 389 13.66 -57.83 162.62
#